data_AF-A0A1R4HE40-F1
#
_entry.id   AF-A0A1R4HE40-F1
#
_cell.length_a   1.000
_cell.length_b   1.000
_cell.length_c   1.000
_cell.angle_alpha   90.00
_cell.angle_beta   90.00
_cell.angle_gamma   90.00
#
_symmetry.space_group_name_H-M   'P 1'
#
loop_
_entity.id
_entity.type
_entity.pdbx_description
1 polymer ?
#
loop_
_entity_poly.entity_id
_entity_poly.type
_entity_poly.pdbx_seq_one_letter_code
_entity_poly.pdbx_strand_id
1 'polypeptide(L)'
;MDKNELIGKLQDFKQACYDKGYIENELYLQEAYPGVIPTSFIVNMIAKKQWLDRAVHRGKALDQLIDVLWETTEAKTRENIFTLSIYGEDERHKIEPPPLKQSA
;
A
#
# COMPACT_ATOMS: atom_id res chain seq x y z
N MET A 1 -13.53 10.06 -0.62
CA MET A 1 -13.62 8.90 0.30
C MET A 1 -12.77 9.21 1.51
N ASP A 2 -13.18 8.84 2.72
CA ASP A 2 -12.29 8.97 3.89
C ASP A 2 -11.36 7.77 4.04
N LYS A 3 -10.37 7.89 4.93
CA LYS A 3 -9.35 6.87 5.15
C LYS A 3 -9.93 5.52 5.59
N ASN A 4 -10.95 5.51 6.45
CA ASN A 4 -11.53 4.28 6.99
C ASN A 4 -12.37 3.57 5.94
N GLU A 5 -13.13 4.33 5.15
CA GLU A 5 -13.88 3.78 4.02
C GLU A 5 -12.92 3.14 2.99
N LEU A 6 -11.80 3.80 2.68
CA LEU A 6 -10.81 3.25 1.75
C LEU A 6 -10.11 2.01 2.31
N ILE A 7 -9.75 1.96 3.60
CA ILE A 7 -9.19 0.76 4.23
C ILE A 7 -10.14 -0.43 4.09
N GLY A 8 -11.43 -0.23 4.38
CA GLY A 8 -12.43 -1.29 4.23
C GLY A 8 -12.51 -1.81 2.79
N LYS A 9 -12.47 -0.90 1.80
CA LYS A 9 -12.52 -1.23 0.38
C LYS A 9 -11.23 -1.86 -0.17
N LEU A 10 -10.10 -1.72 0.51
CA LEU A 10 -8.83 -2.35 0.15
C LEU A 10 -8.57 -3.66 0.89
N GLN A 11 -9.50 -4.13 1.73
CA GLN A 11 -9.31 -5.35 2.51
C GLN A 11 -9.16 -6.58 1.62
N ASP A 12 -9.99 -6.73 0.58
CA ASP A 12 -9.91 -7.86 -0.37
C ASP A 12 -8.61 -7.81 -1.19
N PHE A 13 -8.19 -6.61 -1.59
CA PHE A 13 -6.90 -6.38 -2.25
C PHE A 13 -5.73 -6.83 -1.37
N LYS A 14 -5.72 -6.41 -0.10
CA LYS A 14 -4.69 -6.77 0.87
C LYS A 14 -4.66 -8.29 1.08
N GLN A 15 -5.83 -8.91 1.29
CA GLN A 15 -5.95 -10.34 1.52
C GLN A 15 -5.46 -11.14 0.31
N ALA A 16 -5.88 -10.76 -0.90
CA ALA A 16 -5.43 -11.43 -2.13
C ALA A 16 -3.91 -11.30 -2.35
N CYS A 17 -3.32 -10.14 -2.07
CA CYS A 17 -1.87 -9.97 -2.15
C CYS A 17 -1.13 -10.81 -1.09
N TYR A 18 -1.68 -10.93 0.11
CA TYR A 18 -1.13 -11.78 1.18
C TYR A 18 -1.20 -13.26 0.81
N ASP A 19 -2.34 -13.74 0.31
CA ASP A 19 -2.57 -15.13 -0.06
C ASP A 19 -1.69 -15.56 -1.24
N LYS A 20 -1.43 -14.67 -2.20
CA LYS A 20 -0.47 -14.88 -3.28
C LYS A 20 1.00 -14.82 -2.81
N GLY A 21 1.23 -14.47 -1.55
CA GLY A 21 2.55 -14.40 -0.94
C GLY A 21 3.38 -13.18 -1.37
N TYR A 22 2.74 -12.11 -1.83
CA TYR A 22 3.41 -10.91 -2.32
C TYR A 22 3.85 -10.01 -1.17
N ILE A 23 2.91 -9.72 -0.27
CA ILE A 23 3.11 -8.79 0.84
C ILE A 23 2.97 -9.50 2.19
N GLU A 24 3.43 -8.83 3.25
CA GLU A 24 2.98 -9.12 4.61
C GLU A 24 1.52 -8.71 4.80
N ASN A 25 0.84 -9.22 5.83
CA ASN A 25 -0.59 -8.97 6.05
C ASN A 25 -0.88 -7.55 6.61
N GLU A 26 -0.19 -6.55 6.07
CA GLU A 26 -0.19 -5.16 6.54
C GLU A 26 -0.26 -4.19 5.36
N LEU A 27 -1.08 -3.15 5.52
CA LEU A 27 -1.29 -2.10 4.54
C LEU A 27 -1.48 -0.79 5.28
N TYR A 28 -0.74 0.25 4.87
CA TYR A 28 -0.74 1.55 5.52
C TYR A 28 -1.19 2.63 4.55
N LEU A 29 -2.07 3.53 5.02
CA LEU A 29 -2.53 4.68 4.24
C LEU A 29 -2.02 6.00 4.81
N GLN A 30 -1.46 6.83 3.92
CA GLN A 30 -1.09 8.23 4.16
C GLN A 30 -1.85 9.14 3.19
N GLU A 31 -2.19 10.35 3.62
CA GLU A 31 -2.79 11.35 2.72
C GLU A 31 -1.71 11.87 1.76
N ALA A 32 -2.01 11.91 0.46
CA ALA A 32 -1.11 12.49 -0.54
C ALA A 32 -1.00 14.01 -0.38
N TYR A 33 -2.09 14.65 0.07
CA TYR A 33 -2.17 16.08 0.33
C TYR A 33 -2.80 16.32 1.72
N PRO A 34 -1.99 16.33 2.79
CA PRO A 34 -2.48 16.51 4.15
C PRO A 34 -3.27 17.81 4.33
N GLY A 35 -4.48 17.71 4.88
CA GLY A 35 -5.35 18.86 5.14
C GLY A 35 -6.16 19.38 3.95
N VAL A 36 -6.12 18.73 2.78
CA VAL A 36 -6.97 19.04 1.62
C VAL A 36 -8.17 18.09 1.58
N ILE A 37 -9.39 18.59 1.34
CA ILE A 37 -10.59 17.76 1.20
C ILE A 37 -11.30 18.12 -0.12
N PRO A 38 -11.56 17.14 -1.01
CA PRO A 38 -11.18 15.72 -0.92
C PRO A 38 -9.67 15.50 -1.14
N THR A 39 -9.10 14.49 -0.49
CA THR A 39 -7.70 14.06 -0.69
C THR A 39 -7.65 12.72 -1.44
N SER A 40 -6.45 12.34 -1.86
CA SER A 40 -6.10 11.01 -2.37
C SER A 40 -5.07 10.37 -1.44
N PHE A 41 -4.87 9.06 -1.55
CA PHE A 41 -4.06 8.31 -0.58
C PHE A 41 -2.86 7.63 -1.22
N ILE A 42 -1.76 7.61 -0.47
CA ILE A 42 -0.60 6.76 -0.73
C ILE A 42 -0.84 5.45 0.02
N VAL A 43 -0.81 4.34 -0.72
CA VAL A 43 -0.97 2.97 -0.22
C VAL A 43 0.41 2.34 -0.11
N ASN A 44 0.88 2.15 1.12
CA ASN A 44 2.19 1.58 1.40
C ASN A 44 2.05 0.13 1.87
N MET A 45 2.86 -0.76 1.30
CA MET A 45 2.87 -2.19 1.60
C MET A 45 4.30 -2.68 1.86
N ILE A 46 4.42 -3.67 2.76
CA ILE A 46 5.68 -4.39 3.00
C ILE A 46 5.67 -5.64 2.13
N ALA A 47 6.61 -5.73 1.19
CA ALA A 47 6.78 -6.91 0.36
C ALA A 47 7.55 -8.00 1.11
N LYS A 48 7.12 -9.26 0.94
CA LYS A 48 7.90 -10.41 1.38
C LYS A 48 9.17 -10.49 0.56
N LYS A 49 10.32 -10.62 1.23
CA LYS A 49 11.64 -10.65 0.57
C LYS A 49 11.71 -11.67 -0.58
N GLN A 50 11.22 -12.89 -0.36
CA GLN A 50 11.23 -13.96 -1.37
C GLN A 50 10.40 -13.63 -2.63
N TRP A 51 9.33 -12.85 -2.50
CA TRP A 51 8.57 -12.38 -3.66
C TRP A 51 9.30 -11.23 -4.35
N LEU A 52 9.75 -10.25 -3.57
CA LEU A 52 10.45 -9.07 -4.09
C LEU A 52 11.71 -9.48 -4.88
N ASP A 53 12.53 -10.39 -4.36
CA ASP A 53 13.72 -10.90 -5.07
C ASP A 53 13.34 -11.52 -6.42
N ARG A 54 12.24 -12.29 -6.49
CA ARG A 54 11.77 -12.88 -7.76
C ARG A 54 11.16 -11.86 -8.72
N ALA A 55 10.46 -10.85 -8.20
CA ALA A 55 9.68 -9.90 -8.98
C ALA A 55 10.50 -8.68 -9.45
N VAL A 56 11.43 -8.17 -8.63
CA VAL A 56 12.28 -7.01 -8.91
C VAL A 56 13.27 -7.29 -10.02
N HIS A 57 13.85 -8.49 -10.09
CA HIS A 57 14.71 -8.89 -11.21
C HIS A 57 14.03 -8.80 -12.58
N ARG A 58 12.69 -8.66 -12.61
CA ARG A 58 11.90 -8.57 -13.83
C ARG A 58 11.15 -7.25 -13.98
N GLY A 59 11.25 -6.34 -13.02
CA GLY A 59 10.46 -5.10 -12.99
C GLY A 59 8.94 -5.30 -12.89
N LYS A 60 8.47 -6.50 -12.49
CA LYS A 60 7.05 -6.89 -12.55
C LYS A 60 6.29 -6.74 -11.24
N ALA A 61 6.95 -6.32 -10.17
CA ALA A 61 6.34 -6.27 -8.84
C ALA A 61 5.09 -5.37 -8.82
N LEU A 62 5.19 -4.18 -9.42
CA LEU A 62 4.06 -3.26 -9.51
C LEU A 62 2.97 -3.75 -10.46
N ASP A 63 3.32 -4.31 -11.62
CA ASP A 63 2.35 -4.89 -12.56
C ASP A 63 1.47 -5.94 -11.87
N GLN A 64 2.09 -6.84 -11.11
CA GLN A 64 1.37 -7.89 -10.37
C GLN A 64 0.43 -7.32 -9.30
N LEU A 65 0.82 -6.24 -8.62
CA LEU A 65 -0.06 -5.59 -7.65
C LEU A 65 -1.20 -4.84 -8.34
N ILE A 66 -0.93 -4.21 -9.49
CA ILE A 66 -1.94 -3.53 -10.30
C ILE A 66 -2.99 -4.54 -10.77
N ASP A 67 -2.58 -5.71 -11.26
CA ASP A 67 -3.51 -6.77 -11.67
C ASP A 67 -4.46 -7.15 -10.52
N VAL A 68 -3.90 -7.42 -9.33
CA VAL A 68 -4.70 -7.77 -8.15
C VAL A 68 -5.61 -6.62 -7.73
N LEU A 69 -5.11 -5.38 -7.77
CA LEU A 69 -5.93 -4.19 -7.45
C LEU A 69 -7.13 -4.08 -8.39
N TRP A 70 -6.97 -4.39 -9.68
CA TRP A 70 -8.06 -4.39 -10.65
C TRP A 70 -9.05 -5.53 -10.44
N GLU A 71 -8.56 -6.72 -10.07
CA GLU A 71 -9.37 -7.90 -9.78
C GLU A 71 -10.25 -7.72 -8.53
N THR A 72 -9.75 -7.04 -7.50
CA THR A 72 -10.39 -7.02 -6.17
C THR A 72 -11.07 -5.71 -5.81
N THR A 73 -11.02 -4.68 -6.68
CA THR A 73 -11.61 -3.37 -6.37
C THR A 73 -12.43 -2.79 -7.52
N GLU A 74 -13.29 -1.84 -7.19
CA GLU A 74 -14.04 -1.06 -8.17
C GLU A 74 -13.27 0.20 -8.61
N ALA A 75 -13.63 0.76 -9.76
CA ALA A 75 -12.99 1.97 -10.30
C ALA A 75 -12.97 3.13 -9.30
N LYS A 76 -14.09 3.35 -8.59
CA LYS A 76 -14.22 4.42 -7.59
C LYS A 76 -13.21 4.29 -6.44
N THR A 77 -12.86 3.05 -6.06
CA THR A 77 -11.82 2.82 -5.04
C THR A 77 -10.45 3.25 -5.58
N ARG A 78 -10.13 2.85 -6.82
CA ARG A 78 -8.85 3.16 -7.47
C ARG A 78 -8.63 4.65 -7.71
N GLU A 79 -9.68 5.41 -8.02
CA GLU A 79 -9.61 6.87 -8.17
C GLU A 79 -9.15 7.61 -6.89
N ASN A 80 -9.25 6.98 -5.72
CA ASN A 80 -8.80 7.56 -4.46
C ASN A 80 -7.33 7.20 -4.13
N ILE A 81 -6.69 6.36 -4.95
CA ILE A 81 -5.28 5.95 -4.78
C ILE A 81 -4.41 6.86 -5.66
N PHE A 82 -3.53 7.62 -5.00
CA PHE A 82 -2.54 8.45 -5.68
C PHE A 82 -1.28 7.64 -6.04
N THR A 83 -0.82 6.81 -5.10
CA THR A 83 0.42 6.04 -5.25
C THR A 83 0.26 4.67 -4.62
N LEU A 84 0.80 3.65 -5.29
CA LEU A 84 1.13 2.34 -4.70
C LEU A 84 2.64 2.27 -4.44
N SER A 85 3.02 2.09 -3.19
CA SER A 85 4.43 2.00 -2.78
C SER A 85 4.71 0.63 -2.17
N ILE A 86 5.84 0.05 -2.53
CA ILE A 86 6.33 -1.22 -2.00
C ILE A 86 7.64 -0.94 -1.26
N TYR A 87 7.76 -1.49 -0.06
CA TYR A 87 8.98 -1.42 0.75
C TYR A 87 9.46 -2.83 1.08
N GLY A 88 10.78 -3.00 1.18
CA GLY A 88 11.35 -4.21 1.76
C GLY A 88 11.08 -4.31 3.26
N GLU A 89 11.21 -5.53 3.81
CA GLU A 89 11.06 -5.78 5.25
C GLU A 89 12.05 -4.94 6.08
N ASP A 90 13.25 -4.68 5.56
CA ASP A 90 14.30 -3.84 6.15
C ASP A 90 13.98 -2.33 6.08
N GLU A 91 13.04 -1.94 5.22
CA GLU A 91 12.62 -0.55 5.01
C GLU A 91 11.36 -0.17 5.78
N ARG A 92 10.81 -1.07 6.60
CA ARG A 92 9.59 -0.85 7.40
C ARG A 92 9.59 0.47 8.17
N HIS A 93 10.73 0.85 8.73
CA HIS A 93 10.94 2.10 9.48
C HIS A 93 10.67 3.38 8.66
N LYS A 94 10.55 3.28 7.33
CA LYS A 94 10.23 4.41 6.43
C LYS A 94 8.72 4.63 6.27
N ILE A 95 7.88 3.67 6.65
CA ILE A 95 6.41 3.74 6.50
C ILE A 95 5.76 4.37 7.73
N GLU A 96 6.34 4.15 8.90
CA GLU A 96 5.92 4.80 10.14
C GLU A 96 6.52 6.21 10.21
N PRO A 97 5.75 7.26 10.58
CA PRO A 97 6.37 8.52 10.94
C PRO A 97 7.31 8.27 12.13
N PRO A 98 8.53 8.84 12.14
CA PRO A 98 9.37 8.76 13.32
C PRO A 98 8.60 9.30 14.53
N PRO A 99 8.71 8.68 15.72
CA PRO A 99 8.10 9.25 16.91
C PRO A 99 8.62 10.68 17.04
N LEU A 100 7.69 11.64 17.11
CA LEU A 100 8.04 13.04 17.36
C LEU A 100 8.98 13.04 18.57
N LYS A 101 10.23 13.48 18.37
CA LYS A 101 11.11 13.79 19.50
C LYS A 101 10.31 14.75 20.38
N GLN A 102 9.93 14.30 21.57
CA GLN A 102 9.42 15.20 22.60
C GLN A 102 10.57 16.16 22.88
N SER A 103 10.46 17.38 22.36
CA SER A 103 11.34 18.47 22.74
C SER A 103 11.18 18.64 24.25
N ALA A 104 12.25 18.34 24.98
CA ALA A 104 12.39 18.63 26.40
C ALA A 104 12.45 20.15 26.65
#